data_AF-A0A371IST5-F1
#
_entry.id   AF-A0A371IST5-F1
#
_cell.length_a   1.000
_cell.length_b   1.000
_cell.length_c   1.000
_cell.angle_alpha   90.00
_cell.angle_beta   90.00
_cell.angle_gamma   90.00
#
_symmetry.space_group_name_H-M   'P 1'
#
loop_
_entity.id
_entity.type
_entity.pdbx_description
1 polymer ?
#
loop_
_entity_poly.entity_id
_entity_poly.type
_entity_poly.pdbx_seq_one_letter_code
_entity_poly.pdbx_strand_id
1 'polypeptide(L)'
;MYKSINYEREYKSLLDKYVNLIEKKEYSIYIKQPYLEYEYLLKFSELMKEELKIYIHVKQLRKKIDIILSKQKNNENLNDDYDIGFLLKDNLDIDKIFEKSKNSVNLKKASDLEMYEARRIFKLLIRRLHPQVNKNITSAKKKLWKRSKEAYYANDLSTLRMISNIFDHEIECEFIYSIEELKEEIFIISKEIESIEDGFPFNIEKDIDNSSWVVECKNVIRERIKKLKEDELNLTNILNDLK
;
A
#
# COMPACT_ATOMS: atom_id res chain seq x y z
N MET A 1 46.67 -12.71 -4.87
CA MET A 1 45.69 -13.80 -4.67
C MET A 1 44.74 -13.53 -3.49
N TYR A 2 45.22 -13.32 -2.25
CA TYR A 2 44.37 -13.04 -1.08
C TYR A 2 43.43 -11.82 -1.19
N LYS A 3 43.87 -10.71 -1.80
CA LYS A 3 43.01 -9.51 -1.99
C LYS A 3 41.83 -9.73 -2.95
N SER A 4 42.00 -10.57 -3.98
CA SER A 4 40.96 -10.85 -4.98
C SER A 4 39.90 -11.81 -4.46
N ILE A 5 40.29 -12.81 -3.67
CA ILE A 5 39.36 -13.74 -3.01
C ILE A 5 38.49 -13.00 -1.97
N ASN A 6 39.07 -12.05 -1.23
CA ASN A 6 38.32 -11.29 -0.24
C ASN A 6 37.31 -10.32 -0.90
N TYR A 7 37.69 -9.71 -2.01
CA TYR A 7 36.81 -8.82 -2.79
C TYR A 7 35.59 -9.57 -3.35
N GLU A 8 35.79 -10.72 -3.98
CA GLU A 8 34.68 -11.53 -4.51
C GLU A 8 33.74 -12.00 -3.40
N ARG A 9 34.27 -12.34 -2.22
CA ARG A 9 33.48 -12.75 -1.07
C ARG A 9 32.64 -11.60 -0.51
N GLU A 10 33.24 -10.43 -0.35
CA GLU A 10 32.53 -9.22 0.10
C GLU A 10 31.42 -8.85 -0.90
N TYR A 11 31.73 -8.86 -2.19
CA TYR A 11 30.77 -8.55 -3.24
C TYR A 11 29.57 -9.50 -3.23
N LYS A 12 29.80 -10.82 -3.19
CA LYS A 12 28.71 -11.81 -3.14
C LYS A 12 27.82 -11.61 -1.93
N SER A 13 28.42 -11.35 -0.76
CA SER A 13 27.67 -11.06 0.47
C SER A 13 26.79 -9.80 0.35
N LEU A 14 27.34 -8.72 -0.22
CA LEU A 14 26.58 -7.49 -0.46
C LEU A 14 25.48 -7.69 -1.50
N LEU A 15 25.74 -8.45 -2.56
CA LEU A 15 24.76 -8.72 -3.61
C LEU A 15 23.59 -9.52 -3.04
N ASP A 16 23.89 -10.53 -2.21
CA ASP A 16 22.87 -11.30 -1.50
C ASP A 16 22.04 -10.42 -0.58
N LYS A 17 22.67 -9.48 0.14
CA LYS A 17 21.96 -8.49 0.96
C LYS A 17 21.05 -7.62 0.10
N TYR A 18 21.54 -7.10 -1.04
CA TYR A 18 20.75 -6.26 -1.94
C TYR A 18 19.54 -7.00 -2.51
N VAL A 19 19.74 -8.23 -3.00
CA VAL A 19 18.65 -9.10 -3.52
C VAL A 19 17.61 -9.38 -2.43
N ASN A 20 18.04 -9.64 -1.20
CA ASN A 20 17.12 -9.84 -0.08
C ASN A 20 16.32 -8.56 0.23
N LEU A 21 16.92 -7.38 0.13
CA LEU A 21 16.22 -6.12 0.34
C LEU A 21 15.22 -5.82 -0.79
N ILE A 22 15.56 -6.10 -2.05
CA ILE A 22 14.61 -6.00 -3.18
C ILE A 22 13.40 -6.89 -2.92
N GLU A 23 13.63 -8.16 -2.58
CA GLU A 23 12.54 -9.08 -2.26
C GLU A 23 11.72 -8.61 -1.06
N LYS A 24 12.36 -8.13 0.02
CA LYS A 24 11.69 -7.58 1.19
C LYS A 24 10.78 -6.41 0.81
N LYS A 25 11.28 -5.45 0.02
CA LYS A 25 10.50 -4.30 -0.45
C LYS A 25 9.29 -4.74 -1.27
N GLU A 26 9.50 -5.63 -2.23
CA GLU A 26 8.43 -6.18 -3.08
C GLU A 26 7.37 -6.92 -2.26
N TYR A 27 7.80 -7.76 -1.30
CA TYR A 27 6.91 -8.45 -0.38
C TYR A 27 6.11 -7.48 0.50
N SER A 28 6.77 -6.47 1.07
CA SER A 28 6.11 -5.46 1.89
C SER A 28 5.01 -4.74 1.10
N ILE A 29 5.33 -4.19 -0.07
CA ILE A 29 4.38 -3.37 -0.85
C ILE A 29 3.22 -4.19 -1.41
N TYR A 30 3.50 -5.35 -2.01
CA TYR A 30 2.51 -6.03 -2.86
C TYR A 30 1.78 -7.17 -2.16
N ILE A 31 2.31 -7.69 -1.05
CA ILE A 31 1.72 -8.82 -0.33
C ILE A 31 1.30 -8.38 1.07
N LYS A 32 2.24 -7.83 1.86
CA LYS A 32 2.01 -7.54 3.27
C LYS A 32 1.12 -6.32 3.50
N GLN A 33 1.36 -5.21 2.80
CA GLN A 33 0.56 -4.00 2.92
C GLN A 33 -0.92 -4.25 2.58
N PRO A 34 -1.28 -4.82 1.41
CA PRO A 34 -2.67 -5.08 1.09
C PRO A 34 -3.37 -6.02 2.07
N TYR A 35 -2.64 -6.97 2.66
CA TYR A 35 -3.16 -7.83 3.72
C TYR A 35 -3.49 -7.03 5.00
N LEU A 36 -2.57 -6.18 5.46
CA LEU A 36 -2.80 -5.37 6.66
C LEU A 36 -3.91 -4.33 6.44
N GLU A 37 -3.99 -3.75 5.24
CA GLU A 37 -5.12 -2.90 4.82
C GLU A 37 -6.44 -3.66 4.90
N TYR A 38 -6.49 -4.89 4.40
CA TYR A 38 -7.68 -5.74 4.47
C TYR A 38 -8.08 -6.03 5.93
N GLU A 39 -7.14 -6.47 6.76
CA GLU A 39 -7.38 -6.75 8.18
C GLU A 39 -7.90 -5.52 8.92
N TYR A 40 -7.38 -4.34 8.58
CA TYR A 40 -7.84 -3.08 9.14
C TYR A 40 -9.26 -2.78 8.71
N LEU A 41 -9.54 -2.85 7.40
CA LEU A 41 -10.87 -2.57 6.87
C LEU A 41 -11.92 -3.58 7.36
N LEU A 42 -11.58 -4.85 7.54
CA LEU A 42 -12.47 -5.83 8.16
C LEU A 42 -12.94 -5.37 9.55
N LYS A 43 -12.04 -4.77 10.31
CA LYS A 43 -12.30 -4.38 11.70
C LYS A 43 -13.03 -3.04 11.79
N PHE A 44 -12.73 -2.09 10.90
CA PHE A 44 -13.14 -0.68 11.06
C PHE A 44 -14.02 -0.10 9.94
N SER A 45 -14.18 -0.77 8.80
CA SER A 45 -14.83 -0.18 7.60
C SER A 45 -16.24 0.34 7.83
N GLU A 46 -17.08 -0.37 8.59
CA GLU A 46 -18.46 0.06 8.87
C GLU A 46 -18.51 1.43 9.58
N LEU A 47 -17.70 1.59 10.63
CA LEU A 47 -17.61 2.85 11.37
C LEU A 47 -16.98 3.95 10.51
N MET A 48 -15.95 3.63 9.72
CA MET A 48 -15.34 4.60 8.81
C MET A 48 -16.32 5.09 7.75
N LYS A 49 -17.19 4.22 7.22
CA LYS A 49 -18.24 4.59 6.28
C LYS A 49 -19.28 5.50 6.93
N GLU A 50 -19.71 5.19 8.15
CA GLU A 50 -20.63 6.03 8.91
C GLU A 50 -20.01 7.43 9.15
N GLU A 51 -18.77 7.47 9.64
CA GLU A 51 -18.01 8.71 9.86
C GLU A 51 -17.92 9.54 8.57
N LEU A 52 -17.51 8.91 7.46
CA LEU A 52 -17.35 9.58 6.17
C LEU A 52 -18.69 10.14 5.66
N LYS A 53 -19.78 9.38 5.78
CA LYS A 53 -21.11 9.81 5.34
C LYS A 53 -21.56 11.09 6.08
N ILE A 54 -21.41 11.12 7.40
CA ILE A 54 -21.83 12.26 8.21
C ILE A 54 -20.89 13.45 7.93
N TYR A 55 -19.58 13.21 7.82
CA TYR A 55 -18.61 14.25 7.48
C TYR A 55 -18.92 14.95 6.15
N ILE A 56 -19.27 14.17 5.12
CA ILE A 56 -19.69 14.71 3.82
C ILE A 56 -20.94 15.57 3.99
N HIS A 57 -21.95 15.08 4.72
CA HIS A 57 -23.18 15.84 4.92
C HIS A 57 -22.95 17.14 5.72
N VAL A 58 -22.11 17.11 6.76
CA VAL A 58 -21.67 18.31 7.49
C VAL A 58 -21.02 19.33 6.54
N LYS A 59 -20.14 18.89 5.63
CA LYS A 59 -19.55 19.76 4.61
C LYS A 59 -20.61 20.36 3.68
N GLN A 60 -21.59 19.57 3.26
CA GLN A 60 -22.70 20.04 2.42
C GLN A 60 -23.49 21.13 3.13
N LEU A 61 -23.85 20.92 4.39
CA LEU A 61 -24.61 21.90 5.19
C LEU A 61 -23.82 23.20 5.38
N ARG A 62 -22.55 23.13 5.77
CA ARG A 62 -21.68 24.32 5.91
C ARG A 62 -21.65 25.13 4.62
N LYS A 63 -21.45 24.46 3.48
CA LYS A 63 -21.39 25.16 2.20
C LYS A 63 -22.73 25.78 1.80
N LYS A 64 -23.84 25.09 2.04
CA LYS A 64 -25.20 25.65 1.80
C LYS A 64 -25.42 26.92 2.61
N ILE A 65 -25.09 26.89 3.91
CA ILE A 65 -25.18 28.04 4.79
C ILE A 65 -24.32 29.20 4.26
N ASP A 66 -23.06 28.95 3.92
CA ASP A 66 -22.16 29.98 3.39
C ASP A 66 -22.75 30.67 2.15
N ILE A 67 -23.37 29.90 1.26
CA ILE A 67 -23.95 30.44 0.02
C ILE A 67 -25.19 31.29 0.32
N ILE A 68 -26.09 30.82 1.17
CA ILE A 68 -27.31 31.56 1.56
C ILE A 68 -26.91 32.89 2.22
N LEU A 69 -26.00 32.86 3.19
CA LEU A 69 -25.51 34.06 3.86
C LEU A 69 -24.86 35.05 2.87
N SER A 70 -24.10 34.54 1.89
CA SER A 70 -23.48 35.38 0.87
C SER A 70 -24.52 36.06 -0.03
N LYS A 71 -25.57 35.34 -0.43
CA LYS A 71 -26.66 35.89 -1.25
C LYS A 71 -27.50 36.91 -0.48
N GLN A 72 -27.82 36.65 0.78
CA GLN A 72 -28.52 37.61 1.66
C GLN A 72 -27.75 38.92 1.75
N LYS A 73 -26.42 38.85 1.92
CA LYS A 73 -25.55 40.05 1.93
C LYS A 73 -25.60 40.83 0.61
N ASN A 74 -25.76 40.14 -0.51
CA ASN A 74 -25.77 40.73 -1.85
C ASN A 74 -27.18 41.08 -2.37
N ASN A 75 -28.26 40.85 -1.59
CA ASN A 75 -29.66 40.95 -2.02
C ASN A 75 -29.99 40.12 -3.28
N GLU A 76 -29.37 38.95 -3.41
CA GLU A 76 -29.60 38.03 -4.53
C GLU A 76 -30.76 37.06 -4.21
N ASN A 77 -31.48 36.62 -5.25
CA ASN A 77 -32.64 35.74 -5.10
C ASN A 77 -32.23 34.31 -4.66
N LEU A 78 -32.97 33.74 -3.69
CA LEU A 78 -32.64 32.47 -3.04
C LEU A 78 -33.16 31.22 -3.77
N ASN A 79 -33.86 31.38 -4.90
CA ASN A 79 -34.63 30.33 -5.58
C ASN A 79 -33.81 29.30 -6.39
N ASP A 80 -32.47 29.31 -6.32
CA ASP A 80 -31.66 28.37 -7.09
C ASP A 80 -31.40 27.10 -6.28
N ASP A 81 -31.87 25.96 -6.80
CA ASP A 81 -31.53 24.64 -6.28
C ASP A 81 -30.02 24.41 -6.47
N TYR A 82 -29.26 24.46 -5.37
CA TYR A 82 -27.81 24.43 -5.41
C TYR A 82 -27.29 23.03 -5.74
N ASP A 83 -26.84 22.82 -6.98
CA ASP A 83 -26.06 21.63 -7.33
C ASP A 83 -24.66 21.70 -6.70
N ILE A 84 -24.57 21.28 -5.43
CA ILE A 84 -23.31 21.07 -4.72
C ILE A 84 -22.69 19.69 -5.02
N GLY A 85 -23.27 18.90 -5.93
CA GLY A 85 -22.85 17.54 -6.26
C GLY A 85 -21.44 17.48 -6.87
N PHE A 86 -21.03 18.52 -7.62
CA PHE A 86 -19.68 18.61 -8.18
C PHE A 86 -18.57 18.75 -7.12
N LEU A 87 -18.88 19.33 -5.95
CA LEU A 87 -17.89 19.57 -4.89
C LEU A 87 -17.44 18.28 -4.15
N LEU A 88 -17.98 17.13 -4.53
CA LEU A 88 -17.84 15.86 -3.80
C LEU A 88 -17.40 14.69 -4.69
N LYS A 89 -16.65 14.98 -5.78
CA LYS A 89 -16.06 13.91 -6.61
C LYS A 89 -15.13 12.96 -5.83
N ASP A 90 -14.60 13.39 -4.69
CA ASP A 90 -13.68 12.62 -3.86
C ASP A 90 -14.38 11.86 -2.72
N ASN A 91 -15.39 11.06 -3.06
CA ASN A 91 -15.81 10.01 -2.13
C ASN A 91 -14.79 8.88 -2.19
N LEU A 92 -14.01 8.73 -1.12
CA LEU A 92 -13.23 7.52 -0.87
C LEU A 92 -14.19 6.33 -0.81
N ASP A 93 -14.20 5.55 -1.88
CA ASP A 93 -15.01 4.34 -1.98
C ASP A 93 -14.32 3.21 -1.19
N ILE A 94 -14.62 3.20 0.11
CA ILE A 94 -14.10 2.21 1.06
C ILE A 94 -14.41 0.78 0.57
N ASP A 95 -15.54 0.56 -0.10
CA ASP A 95 -15.89 -0.75 -0.67
C ASP A 95 -14.97 -1.15 -1.83
N LYS A 96 -14.62 -0.21 -2.73
CA LYS A 96 -13.62 -0.49 -3.77
C LYS A 96 -12.24 -0.83 -3.19
N ILE A 97 -11.82 -0.11 -2.14
CA ILE A 97 -10.54 -0.38 -1.47
C ILE A 97 -10.59 -1.74 -0.76
N PHE A 98 -11.72 -2.05 -0.11
CA PHE A 98 -11.94 -3.34 0.55
C PHE A 98 -11.90 -4.51 -0.43
N GLU A 99 -12.63 -4.43 -1.56
CA GLU A 99 -12.62 -5.50 -2.56
C GLU A 99 -11.24 -5.64 -3.24
N LYS A 100 -10.51 -4.53 -3.46
CA LYS A 100 -9.14 -4.58 -3.97
C LYS A 100 -8.19 -5.30 -3.00
N SER A 101 -8.28 -5.00 -1.71
CA SER A 101 -7.41 -5.58 -0.67
C SER A 101 -7.80 -7.04 -0.33
N LYS A 102 -9.08 -7.39 -0.42
CA LYS A 102 -9.60 -8.75 -0.23
C LYS A 102 -8.97 -9.77 -1.18
N ASN A 103 -8.71 -9.40 -2.43
CA ASN A 103 -8.03 -10.28 -3.38
C ASN A 103 -6.60 -10.65 -2.93
N SER A 104 -5.97 -9.81 -2.11
CA SER A 104 -4.62 -10.02 -1.59
C SER A 104 -4.56 -10.97 -0.38
N VAL A 105 -5.71 -11.29 0.23
CA VAL A 105 -5.81 -12.16 1.42
C VAL A 105 -5.52 -13.61 1.09
N ASN A 106 -5.85 -14.04 -0.13
CA ASN A 106 -5.57 -15.40 -0.58
C ASN A 106 -4.06 -15.68 -0.67
N LEU A 107 -3.21 -14.65 -0.71
CA LEU A 107 -1.76 -14.76 -0.82
C LEU A 107 -1.08 -15.08 0.51
N LYS A 108 -1.55 -14.49 1.62
CA LYS A 108 -0.99 -14.73 2.94
C LYS A 108 -1.55 -16.00 3.60
N LYS A 109 -2.63 -16.56 3.07
CA LYS A 109 -3.17 -17.87 3.47
C LYS A 109 -2.40 -19.06 2.87
N ALA A 110 -1.42 -18.82 2.01
CA ALA A 110 -0.48 -19.84 1.57
C ALA A 110 0.24 -20.45 2.79
N SER A 111 0.59 -21.73 2.70
CA SER A 111 1.39 -22.35 3.75
C SER A 111 2.75 -21.66 3.88
N ASP A 112 3.33 -21.66 5.08
CA ASP A 112 4.67 -21.12 5.31
C ASP A 112 5.72 -21.73 4.37
N LEU A 113 5.52 -23.01 3.99
CA LEU A 113 6.37 -23.73 3.05
C LEU A 113 6.25 -23.18 1.62
N GLU A 114 5.04 -22.94 1.12
CA GLU A 114 4.82 -22.35 -0.20
C GLU A 114 5.38 -20.94 -0.29
N MET A 115 5.16 -20.12 0.74
CA MET A 115 5.69 -18.75 0.79
C MET A 115 7.22 -18.76 0.85
N TYR A 116 7.81 -19.66 1.63
CA TYR A 116 9.26 -19.85 1.68
C TYR A 116 9.83 -20.20 0.29
N GLU A 117 9.19 -21.13 -0.41
CA GLU A 117 9.63 -21.54 -1.74
C GLU A 117 9.46 -20.42 -2.78
N ALA A 118 8.32 -19.73 -2.77
CA ALA A 118 8.06 -18.59 -3.64
C ALA A 118 9.11 -17.50 -3.48
N ARG A 119 9.47 -17.15 -2.23
CA ARG A 119 10.55 -16.19 -1.93
C ARG A 119 11.90 -16.69 -2.43
N ARG A 120 12.23 -17.97 -2.21
CA ARG A 120 13.49 -18.56 -2.67
C ARG A 120 13.63 -18.45 -4.18
N ILE A 121 12.59 -18.84 -4.92
CA ILE A 121 12.56 -18.78 -6.39
C ILE A 121 12.60 -17.31 -6.85
N PHE A 122 11.84 -16.42 -6.22
CA PHE A 122 11.82 -15.02 -6.61
C PHE A 122 13.17 -14.33 -6.44
N LYS A 123 13.94 -14.65 -5.39
CA LYS A 123 15.33 -14.17 -5.22
C LYS A 123 16.27 -14.68 -6.30
N LEU A 124 16.08 -15.91 -6.77
CA LEU A 124 16.82 -16.41 -7.93
C LEU A 124 16.46 -15.57 -9.17
N LEU A 125 15.17 -15.32 -9.41
CA LEU A 125 14.70 -14.54 -10.55
C LEU A 125 15.16 -13.06 -10.47
N ILE A 126 15.23 -12.45 -9.29
CA ILE A 126 15.84 -11.12 -9.11
C ILE A 126 17.28 -11.13 -9.60
N ARG A 127 18.08 -12.10 -9.16
CA ARG A 127 19.48 -12.23 -9.60
C ARG A 127 19.60 -12.36 -11.12
N ARG A 128 18.65 -13.00 -11.81
CA ARG A 128 18.77 -13.25 -13.26
C ARG A 128 18.08 -12.23 -14.16
N LEU A 129 17.05 -11.55 -13.65
CA LEU A 129 16.11 -10.77 -14.47
C LEU A 129 15.92 -9.34 -14.00
N HIS A 130 16.39 -8.97 -12.81
CA HIS A 130 16.17 -7.62 -12.30
C HIS A 130 17.01 -6.59 -13.09
N PRO A 131 16.41 -5.53 -13.67
CA PRO A 131 17.09 -4.52 -14.48
C PRO A 131 18.26 -3.80 -13.80
N GLN A 132 18.18 -3.60 -12.49
CA GLN A 132 19.28 -3.01 -11.71
C GLN A 132 20.37 -4.05 -11.38
N VAL A 133 20.04 -5.34 -11.36
CA VAL A 133 20.98 -6.43 -11.02
C VAL A 133 21.61 -7.08 -12.27
N ASN A 134 21.09 -6.84 -13.47
CA ASN A 134 21.61 -7.37 -14.74
C ASN A 134 21.79 -6.27 -15.80
N LYS A 135 23.00 -6.10 -16.33
CA LYS A 135 23.33 -5.15 -17.42
C LYS A 135 22.77 -5.71 -18.73
N ASN A 136 22.31 -4.84 -19.62
CA ASN A 136 21.87 -5.21 -20.99
C ASN A 136 20.76 -6.28 -21.06
N ILE A 137 19.78 -6.23 -20.15
CA ILE A 137 18.61 -7.12 -20.20
C ILE A 137 17.84 -6.91 -21.52
N THR A 138 17.70 -8.00 -22.27
CA THR A 138 16.90 -8.06 -23.50
C THR A 138 15.43 -7.80 -23.24
N SER A 139 14.68 -7.38 -24.27
CA SER A 139 13.22 -7.20 -24.16
C SER A 139 12.51 -8.47 -23.67
N ALA A 140 13.00 -9.65 -24.05
CA ALA A 140 12.50 -10.93 -23.57
C ALA A 140 12.72 -11.12 -22.06
N LYS A 141 13.92 -10.86 -21.54
CA LYS A 141 14.20 -10.95 -20.10
C LYS A 141 13.41 -9.91 -19.30
N LYS A 142 13.13 -8.70 -19.84
CA LYS A 142 12.23 -7.73 -19.19
C LYS A 142 10.79 -8.24 -19.08
N LYS A 143 10.28 -8.94 -20.11
CA LYS A 143 8.95 -9.57 -20.07
C LYS A 143 8.90 -10.70 -19.04
N LEU A 144 9.93 -11.54 -18.99
CA LEU A 144 10.06 -12.58 -17.97
C LEU A 144 10.14 -11.99 -16.57
N TRP A 145 10.85 -10.87 -16.38
CA TRP A 145 10.87 -10.17 -15.09
C TRP A 145 9.48 -9.72 -14.68
N LYS A 146 8.75 -9.03 -15.57
CA LYS A 146 7.38 -8.59 -15.29
C LYS A 146 6.47 -9.77 -14.91
N ARG A 147 6.54 -10.87 -15.67
CA ARG A 147 5.80 -12.11 -15.41
C ARG A 147 6.17 -12.74 -14.06
N SER A 148 7.46 -12.70 -13.69
CA SER A 148 7.95 -13.20 -12.40
C SER A 148 7.38 -12.41 -11.24
N LYS A 149 7.30 -11.08 -11.36
CA LYS A 149 6.68 -10.22 -10.35
C LYS A 149 5.19 -10.50 -10.19
N GLU A 150 4.46 -10.58 -11.31
CA GLU A 150 3.03 -10.91 -11.31
C GLU A 150 2.77 -12.27 -10.65
N ALA A 151 3.57 -13.28 -10.99
CA ALA A 151 3.46 -14.61 -10.39
C ALA A 151 3.81 -14.60 -8.89
N TYR A 152 4.83 -13.85 -8.49
CA TYR A 152 5.19 -13.70 -7.07
C TYR A 152 4.09 -13.03 -6.26
N TYR A 153 3.55 -11.91 -6.76
CA TYR A 153 2.44 -11.22 -6.10
C TYR A 153 1.15 -12.04 -6.10
N ALA A 154 0.97 -12.96 -7.05
CA ALA A 154 -0.18 -13.85 -7.10
C ALA A 154 0.03 -15.17 -6.31
N ASN A 155 1.21 -15.36 -5.69
CA ASN A 155 1.65 -16.64 -5.13
C ASN A 155 1.49 -17.82 -6.13
N ASP A 156 1.67 -17.55 -7.42
CA ASP A 156 1.62 -18.54 -8.49
C ASP A 156 2.97 -19.26 -8.57
N LEU A 157 3.14 -20.22 -7.67
CA LEU A 157 4.35 -21.02 -7.55
C LEU A 157 4.65 -21.84 -8.82
N SER A 158 3.60 -22.26 -9.54
CA SER A 158 3.75 -22.99 -10.81
C SER A 158 4.44 -22.13 -11.87
N THR A 159 3.97 -20.89 -12.07
CA THR A 159 4.60 -19.96 -13.01
C THR A 159 6.00 -19.57 -12.54
N LEU A 160 6.21 -19.35 -11.24
CA LEU A 160 7.55 -19.06 -10.70
C LEU A 160 8.55 -20.19 -11.00
N ARG A 161 8.17 -21.45 -10.75
CA ARG A 161 8.97 -22.64 -11.05
C ARG A 161 9.24 -22.78 -12.55
N MET A 162 8.22 -22.57 -13.38
CA MET A 162 8.37 -22.64 -14.83
C MET A 162 9.39 -21.62 -15.34
N ILE A 163 9.35 -20.38 -14.84
CA ILE A 163 10.30 -19.34 -15.23
C ILE A 163 11.69 -19.66 -14.68
N SER A 164 11.83 -20.15 -13.44
CA SER A 164 13.14 -20.45 -12.86
C SER A 164 13.88 -21.55 -13.61
N ASN A 165 13.18 -22.56 -14.11
CA ASN A 165 13.80 -23.67 -14.85
C ASN A 165 14.51 -23.21 -16.13
N ILE A 166 14.13 -22.05 -16.69
CA ILE A 166 14.83 -21.44 -17.84
C ILE A 166 16.27 -21.04 -17.46
N PHE A 167 16.50 -20.74 -16.19
CA PHE A 167 17.76 -20.18 -15.67
C PHE A 167 18.60 -21.16 -14.85
N ASP A 168 18.15 -22.41 -14.66
CA ASP A 168 18.85 -23.44 -13.86
C ASP A 168 20.25 -23.77 -14.40
N HIS A 169 20.53 -23.42 -15.66
CA HIS A 169 21.82 -23.69 -16.32
C HIS A 169 22.59 -22.42 -16.73
N GLU A 170 22.06 -21.21 -16.51
CA GLU A 170 22.81 -19.97 -16.80
C GLU A 170 23.85 -19.72 -15.68
N ILE A 171 25.04 -19.21 -16.02
CA ILE A 171 26.10 -18.83 -15.05
C ILE A 171 25.66 -17.57 -14.26
N GLU A 172 26.15 -17.40 -13.03
CA GLU A 172 25.89 -16.24 -12.15
C GLU A 172 26.19 -14.88 -12.82
N CYS A 173 25.54 -13.83 -12.31
CA CYS A 173 25.61 -12.44 -12.77
C CYS A 173 27.03 -11.99 -13.14
N GLU A 174 27.17 -11.28 -14.27
CA GLU A 174 28.34 -10.42 -14.47
C GLU A 174 28.33 -9.32 -13.41
N PHE A 175 29.44 -9.13 -12.70
CA PHE A 175 29.58 -8.12 -11.65
C PHE A 175 29.27 -6.72 -12.20
N ILE A 176 28.14 -6.14 -11.80
CA ILE A 176 27.64 -4.87 -12.38
C ILE A 176 28.18 -3.68 -11.63
N TYR A 177 28.01 -3.73 -10.31
CA TYR A 177 28.34 -2.68 -9.39
C TYR A 177 29.79 -2.81 -8.93
N SER A 178 30.39 -1.68 -8.57
CA SER A 178 31.49 -1.67 -7.59
C SER A 178 30.95 -2.02 -6.20
N ILE A 179 31.83 -2.32 -5.26
CA ILE A 179 31.43 -2.55 -3.86
C ILE A 179 30.80 -1.28 -3.27
N GLU A 180 31.31 -0.11 -3.62
CA GLU A 180 30.84 1.20 -3.16
C GLU A 180 29.42 1.49 -3.68
N GLU A 181 29.17 1.31 -4.98
CA GLU A 181 27.84 1.50 -5.57
C GLU A 181 26.83 0.54 -4.94
N LEU A 182 27.21 -0.71 -4.70
CA LEU A 182 26.33 -1.70 -4.08
C LEU A 182 26.00 -1.35 -2.62
N LYS A 183 26.95 -0.77 -1.87
CA LYS A 183 26.71 -0.26 -0.51
C LYS A 183 25.72 0.92 -0.53
N GLU A 184 25.84 1.81 -1.51
CA GLU A 184 24.93 2.95 -1.68
C GLU A 184 23.51 2.47 -2.03
N GLU A 185 23.37 1.57 -3.00
CA GLU A 185 22.08 0.96 -3.38
C GLU A 185 21.41 0.24 -2.19
N ILE A 186 22.20 -0.51 -1.40
CA ILE A 186 21.73 -1.13 -0.16
C ILE A 186 21.23 -0.09 0.83
N PHE A 187 21.95 1.03 0.99
CA PHE A 187 21.54 2.10 1.89
C PHE A 187 20.23 2.74 1.44
N ILE A 188 20.11 3.08 0.16
CA ILE A 188 18.90 3.68 -0.44
C ILE A 188 17.70 2.77 -0.22
N ILE A 189 17.78 1.50 -0.64
CA ILE A 189 16.64 0.58 -0.53
C ILE A 189 16.28 0.28 0.93
N SER A 190 17.26 0.27 1.84
CA SER A 190 17.00 0.12 3.27
C SER A 190 16.18 1.30 3.81
N LYS A 191 16.53 2.52 3.41
CA LYS A 191 15.78 3.74 3.79
C LYS A 191 14.38 3.78 3.22
N GLU A 192 14.20 3.30 1.98
CA GLU A 192 12.87 3.15 1.40
C GLU A 192 12.01 2.15 2.17
N ILE A 193 12.58 1.01 2.56
CA ILE A 193 11.87 -0.01 3.35
C ILE A 193 11.50 0.53 4.73
N GLU A 194 12.41 1.23 5.41
CA GLU A 194 12.12 1.91 6.69
C GLU A 194 10.94 2.87 6.53
N SER A 195 10.97 3.74 5.52
CA SER A 195 9.87 4.70 5.25
C SER A 195 8.53 4.01 4.98
N ILE A 196 8.53 2.88 4.27
CA ILE A 196 7.32 2.06 4.05
C ILE A 196 6.83 1.46 5.36
N GLU A 197 7.72 0.89 6.17
CA GLU A 197 7.39 0.18 7.41
C GLU A 197 6.99 1.14 8.55
N ASP A 198 7.39 2.41 8.50
CA ASP A 198 6.96 3.46 9.43
C ASP A 198 5.53 3.98 9.14
N GLY A 199 5.03 3.73 7.93
CA GLY A 199 3.72 4.20 7.47
C GLY A 199 2.56 3.24 7.75
N PHE A 200 1.35 3.72 7.48
CA PHE A 200 0.17 2.85 7.40
C PHE A 200 0.29 1.91 6.19
N PRO A 201 -0.07 0.62 6.31
CA PRO A 201 -0.66 -0.06 7.48
C PRO A 201 0.35 -0.76 8.40
N PHE A 202 1.66 -0.61 8.19
CA PHE A 202 2.69 -1.32 8.96
C PHE A 202 2.80 -0.84 10.40
N ASN A 203 2.58 0.45 10.62
CA ASN A 203 2.60 1.06 11.95
C ASN A 203 1.56 0.48 12.94
N ILE A 204 0.52 -0.23 12.44
CA ILE A 204 -0.51 -0.88 13.26
C ILE A 204 -0.37 -2.42 13.30
N GLU A 205 0.62 -3.00 12.61
CA GLU A 205 0.72 -4.46 12.43
C GLU A 205 0.73 -5.23 13.76
N LYS A 206 1.40 -4.71 14.79
CA LYS A 206 1.51 -5.37 16.10
C LYS A 206 0.23 -5.31 16.92
N ASP A 207 -0.62 -4.33 16.63
CA ASP A 207 -1.80 -4.01 17.43
C ASP A 207 -3.10 -4.49 16.78
N ILE A 208 -3.09 -4.74 15.47
CA ILE A 208 -4.30 -5.04 14.68
C ILE A 208 -5.04 -6.31 15.13
N ASP A 209 -4.35 -7.23 15.80
CA ASP A 209 -4.91 -8.47 16.37
C ASP A 209 -5.20 -8.36 17.88
N ASN A 210 -4.82 -7.24 18.52
CA ASN A 210 -5.12 -6.98 19.92
C ASN A 210 -6.55 -6.47 20.08
N SER A 211 -7.41 -7.27 20.70
CA SER A 211 -8.83 -6.94 20.89
C SER A 211 -9.06 -5.66 21.70
N SER A 212 -8.24 -5.39 22.72
CA SER A 212 -8.34 -4.19 23.55
C SER A 212 -8.03 -2.95 22.72
N TRP A 213 -6.95 -2.99 21.94
CA TRP A 213 -6.58 -1.89 21.04
C TRP A 213 -7.67 -1.63 20.00
N VAL A 214 -8.22 -2.69 19.39
CA VAL A 214 -9.33 -2.56 18.42
C VAL A 214 -10.54 -1.88 19.06
N VAL A 215 -10.91 -2.25 20.29
CA VAL A 215 -12.03 -1.62 21.00
C VAL A 215 -11.77 -0.14 21.27
N GLU A 216 -10.56 0.20 21.73
CA GLU A 216 -10.16 1.59 21.96
C GLU A 216 -10.24 2.43 20.68
N CYS A 217 -9.64 1.95 19.59
CA CYS A 217 -9.72 2.63 18.28
C CYS A 217 -11.17 2.80 17.80
N LYS A 218 -12.02 1.77 17.96
CA LYS A 218 -13.45 1.89 17.63
C LYS A 218 -14.15 2.96 18.46
N ASN A 219 -13.82 3.07 19.75
CA ASN A 219 -14.39 4.10 20.61
C ASN A 219 -13.95 5.51 20.17
N VAL A 220 -12.68 5.68 19.79
CA VAL A 220 -12.20 6.95 19.23
C VAL A 220 -12.97 7.34 17.96
N ILE A 221 -13.22 6.40 17.05
CA ILE A 221 -14.03 6.66 15.83
C ILE A 221 -15.47 7.04 16.23
N ARG A 222 -16.09 6.32 17.18
CA ARG A 222 -17.45 6.63 17.66
C ARG A 222 -17.56 8.01 18.29
N GLU A 223 -16.56 8.45 19.05
CA GLU A 223 -16.55 9.80 19.60
C GLU A 223 -16.46 10.87 18.51
N ARG A 224 -15.70 10.63 17.44
CA ARG A 224 -15.68 11.55 16.28
C ARG A 224 -17.02 11.56 15.56
N ILE A 225 -17.65 10.40 15.35
CA ILE A 225 -19.00 10.29 14.80
C ILE A 225 -20.00 11.08 15.65
N LYS A 226 -19.94 10.97 16.98
CA LYS A 226 -20.82 11.70 17.89
C LYS A 226 -20.67 13.22 17.71
N LYS A 227 -19.43 13.73 17.71
CA LYS A 227 -19.15 15.15 17.45
C LYS A 227 -19.66 15.61 16.09
N LEU A 228 -19.48 14.80 15.05
CA LEU A 228 -19.97 15.11 13.71
C LEU A 228 -21.51 15.16 13.66
N LYS A 229 -22.22 14.30 14.39
CA LYS A 229 -23.69 14.34 14.50
C LYS A 229 -24.18 15.58 15.24
N GLU A 230 -23.48 16.00 16.29
CA GLU A 230 -23.77 17.25 17.00
C GLU A 230 -23.59 18.46 16.07
N ASP A 231 -22.48 18.49 15.32
CA ASP A 231 -22.23 19.51 14.28
C ASP A 231 -23.32 19.52 13.20
N GLU A 232 -23.69 18.35 12.68
CA GLU A 232 -24.74 18.19 11.68
C GLU A 232 -26.09 18.74 12.17
N LEU A 233 -26.47 18.44 13.42
CA LEU A 233 -27.69 18.96 14.03
C LEU A 233 -27.66 20.48 14.15
N ASN A 234 -26.56 21.04 14.65
CA ASN A 234 -26.39 22.49 14.80
C ASN A 234 -26.50 23.22 13.45
N LEU A 235 -25.82 22.70 12.42
CA LEU A 235 -25.88 23.28 11.08
C LEU A 235 -27.27 23.16 10.45
N THR A 236 -27.98 22.05 10.70
CA THR A 236 -29.35 21.88 10.24
C THR A 236 -30.29 22.90 10.88
N ASN A 237 -30.13 23.17 12.18
CA ASN A 237 -30.90 24.19 12.88
C ASN A 237 -30.62 25.59 12.30
N ILE A 238 -29.34 25.96 12.12
CA ILE A 238 -28.94 27.23 11.49
C ILE A 238 -29.55 27.36 10.10
N LEU A 239 -29.50 26.29 9.29
CA LEU A 239 -30.05 26.30 7.94
C LEU A 239 -31.57 26.47 7.94
N ASN A 240 -32.28 25.94 8.95
CA ASN A 240 -33.72 26.13 9.10
C ASN A 240 -34.06 27.56 9.55
N ASP A 241 -33.24 28.17 10.42
CA ASP A 241 -33.42 29.56 10.86
C ASP A 241 -33.15 30.58 9.74
N LEU A 242 -32.38 30.20 8.72
CA LEU A 242 -32.04 31.03 7.55
C LEU A 242 -33.07 30.97 6.42
N LYS A 243 -34.03 30.04 6.47
CA LYS A 243 -35.13 29.90 5.51
C LYS A 243 -36.33 30.74 5.95
#